data_AF-A0A7V3UXA2-F1
#
_entry.id   AF-A0A7V3UXA2-F1
#
_cell.length_a   1.000
_cell.length_b   1.000
_cell.length_c   1.000
_cell.angle_alpha   90.00
_cell.angle_beta   90.00
_cell.angle_gamma   90.00
#
_symmetry.space_group_name_H-M   'P 1'
#
loop_
_entity.id
_entity.type
_entity.pdbx_description
1 polymer ?
#
loop_
_entity_poly.entity_id
_entity_poly.type
_entity_poly.pdbx_seq_one_letter_code
_entity_poly.pdbx_strand_id
1 'polypeptide(L)'
;MLPSYISEISLPELIERRDKLYDLLEACRLCPNECGVNRFESDNGNCRSGILPKVSSAHRHFGEEPPLVGIFGSGTIFFTNCNLDCKYCQNYDISHQGIGVEVSVQDLAEMMLDLQNVGCHNINLVTPTHFVPQIVDALIIAREKGLQIPLVYNCGGYESVETLKLLDKIIDIYMPDIKYSSNENALKYSGVSDYWDVVREAVKEMHRQVGDLVINYLGIARRGLIIRHLVLPNDIAGSKKVLEFIAKEISIDSYVNIMDQYRPLYLANRYPELNRHITKKEYMEVINYARQIGLHRGFEIE
;
A
#
# COMPACT_ATOMS: atom_id res chain seq x y z
N MET A 1 -1.38 -17.31 -15.31
CA MET A 1 0.03 -16.97 -15.02
C MET A 1 0.22 -17.18 -13.54
N LEU A 2 1.26 -17.92 -13.15
CA LEU A 2 1.62 -18.04 -11.74
C LEU A 2 2.19 -16.71 -11.24
N PRO A 3 2.04 -16.38 -9.94
CA PRO A 3 2.71 -15.25 -9.33
C PRO A 3 4.24 -15.30 -9.46
N SER A 4 4.88 -14.13 -9.53
CA SER A 4 6.34 -14.03 -9.74
C SER A 4 7.15 -14.64 -8.59
N TYR A 5 6.64 -14.60 -7.36
CA TYR A 5 7.30 -15.23 -6.22
C TYR A 5 7.37 -16.77 -6.36
N ILE A 6 6.58 -17.36 -7.27
CA ILE A 6 6.61 -18.79 -7.60
C ILE A 6 7.47 -19.03 -8.84
N SER A 7 7.24 -18.26 -9.91
CA SER A 7 7.83 -18.54 -11.22
C SER A 7 9.22 -17.96 -11.43
N GLU A 8 9.62 -16.94 -10.67
CA GLU A 8 10.84 -16.17 -10.93
C GLU A 8 11.83 -16.12 -9.77
N ILE A 9 11.45 -16.57 -8.57
CA ILE A 9 12.31 -16.59 -7.39
C ILE A 9 12.44 -18.02 -6.86
N SER A 10 13.67 -18.49 -6.64
CA SER A 10 13.92 -19.77 -5.98
C SER A 10 13.64 -19.70 -4.47
N LEU A 11 13.28 -20.83 -3.83
CA LEU A 11 13.07 -20.84 -2.38
C LEU A 11 14.32 -20.38 -1.59
N PRO A 12 15.56 -20.80 -1.93
CA PRO A 12 16.76 -20.29 -1.26
C PRO A 12 16.96 -18.77 -1.40
N GLU A 13 16.67 -18.20 -2.57
CA GLU A 13 16.77 -16.76 -2.77
C GLU A 13 15.74 -15.99 -1.93
N LEU A 14 14.52 -16.52 -1.79
CA LEU A 14 13.47 -15.92 -0.97
C LEU A 14 13.87 -15.93 0.53
N ILE A 15 14.47 -17.03 0.99
CA ILE A 15 15.03 -17.19 2.34
C ILE A 15 16.16 -16.17 2.58
N GLU A 16 17.10 -16.02 1.65
CA GLU A 16 18.19 -15.04 1.78
C GLU A 16 17.66 -13.60 1.90
N ARG A 17 16.66 -13.24 1.08
CA ARG A 17 16.03 -11.91 1.14
C ARG A 17 15.27 -11.69 2.45
N ARG A 18 14.57 -12.72 2.95
CA ARG A 18 13.95 -12.68 4.28
C ARG A 18 15.01 -12.41 5.34
N ASP A 19 16.14 -13.11 5.33
CA ASP A 19 17.17 -12.92 6.35
C ASP A 19 17.70 -11.47 6.35
N LYS A 20 17.99 -10.92 5.16
CA LYS A 20 18.35 -9.50 5.02
C LYS A 20 17.27 -8.54 5.53
N LEU A 21 15.99 -8.87 5.32
CA LEU A 21 14.87 -8.08 5.85
C LEU A 21 14.81 -8.14 7.38
N TYR A 22 15.11 -9.28 8.00
CA TYR A 22 15.21 -9.41 9.45
C TYR A 22 16.41 -8.65 10.01
N ASP A 23 17.55 -8.59 9.31
CA ASP A 23 18.69 -7.77 9.72
C ASP A 23 18.28 -6.28 9.85
N LEU A 24 17.37 -5.81 8.99
CA LEU A 24 16.85 -4.44 9.06
C LEU A 24 16.03 -4.16 10.33
N LEU A 25 15.68 -5.16 11.13
CA LEU A 25 14.90 -5.02 12.38
C LEU A 25 15.75 -4.69 13.60
N GLU A 26 17.04 -5.03 13.61
CA GLU A 26 17.94 -4.74 14.74
C GLU A 26 18.14 -3.23 14.95
N ALA A 27 18.22 -2.49 13.85
CA ALA A 27 18.17 -1.04 13.80
C ALA A 27 17.17 -0.62 12.74
N CYS A 28 15.89 -0.59 13.12
CA CYS A 28 14.76 -0.50 12.19
C CYS A 28 14.91 0.56 11.09
N ARG A 29 15.11 0.10 9.86
CA ARG A 29 15.20 0.88 8.61
C ARG A 29 14.22 0.44 7.52
N LEU A 30 13.20 -0.33 7.88
CA LEU A 30 12.18 -0.83 6.95
C LEU A 30 11.42 0.27 6.20
N CYS A 31 11.31 1.45 6.80
CA CYS A 31 10.62 2.59 6.23
C CYS A 31 11.48 3.86 6.34
N PRO A 32 11.15 4.92 5.59
CA PRO A 32 11.96 6.13 5.52
C PRO A 32 12.09 6.90 6.85
N ASN A 33 11.29 6.56 7.87
CA ASN A 33 11.48 7.13 9.21
C ASN A 33 12.81 6.71 9.87
N GLU A 34 13.41 5.58 9.44
CA GLU A 34 14.69 5.05 9.96
C GLU A 34 14.81 5.14 11.49
N CYS A 35 13.78 4.71 12.21
CA CYS A 35 13.65 5.00 13.64
C CYS A 35 14.71 4.32 14.53
N GLY A 36 15.49 3.38 13.98
CA GLY A 36 16.63 2.75 14.66
C GLY A 36 16.26 1.85 15.85
N VAL A 37 14.98 1.62 16.10
CA VAL A 37 14.48 0.76 17.17
C VAL A 37 14.82 -0.70 16.86
N ASN A 38 15.33 -1.42 17.86
CA ASN A 38 15.46 -2.87 17.79
C ASN A 38 14.09 -3.54 17.99
N ARG A 39 13.51 -4.09 16.91
CA ARG A 39 12.16 -4.67 16.94
C ARG A 39 12.07 -5.98 17.70
N PHE A 40 13.19 -6.66 17.95
CA PHE A 40 13.23 -7.86 18.78
C PHE A 40 13.03 -7.55 20.27
N GLU A 41 13.29 -6.30 20.67
CA GLU A 41 13.27 -5.88 22.07
C GLU A 41 12.16 -4.85 22.36
N SER A 42 11.73 -4.10 21.35
CA SER A 42 10.80 -2.98 21.55
C SER A 42 9.91 -2.70 20.34
N ASP A 43 8.73 -2.17 20.63
CA ASP A 43 7.75 -1.66 19.68
C ASP A 43 7.76 -0.12 19.56
N ASN A 44 8.60 0.60 20.32
CA ASN A 44 8.59 2.06 20.50
C ASN A 44 9.04 2.90 19.28
N GLY A 45 8.92 2.39 18.06
CA GLY A 45 9.16 3.17 16.84
C GLY A 45 7.96 4.04 16.45
N ASN A 46 8.11 4.88 15.42
CA ASN A 46 7.03 5.75 14.92
C ASN A 46 5.74 4.99 14.59
N CYS A 47 5.87 3.76 14.07
CA CYS A 47 4.72 2.91 13.77
C CYS A 47 4.10 2.25 15.00
N ARG A 48 4.79 2.12 16.14
CA ARG A 48 4.33 1.43 17.35
C ARG A 48 4.14 -0.09 17.19
N SER A 49 4.95 -0.73 16.35
CA SER A 49 4.90 -2.18 16.10
C SER A 49 6.17 -2.90 16.54
N GLY A 50 6.02 -4.06 17.19
CA GLY A 50 7.13 -4.95 17.58
C GLY A 50 7.45 -6.01 16.53
N ILE A 51 7.99 -7.15 16.98
CA ILE A 51 8.39 -8.27 16.11
C ILE A 51 7.21 -9.08 15.56
N LEU A 52 6.11 -9.22 16.31
CA LEU A 52 4.97 -10.01 15.86
C LEU A 52 4.03 -9.17 14.99
N PRO A 53 3.60 -9.68 13.83
CA PRO A 53 2.54 -9.05 13.05
C PRO A 53 1.29 -8.88 13.89
N LYS A 54 0.65 -7.72 13.75
CA LYS A 54 -0.62 -7.44 14.42
C LYS A 54 -1.70 -7.20 13.39
N VAL A 55 -2.69 -8.09 13.35
CA VAL A 55 -3.75 -8.15 12.34
C VAL A 55 -5.07 -7.75 12.96
N SER A 56 -5.77 -6.80 12.33
CA SER A 56 -7.11 -6.41 12.72
C SER A 56 -8.17 -7.38 12.18
N SER A 57 -8.04 -7.74 10.91
CA SER A 57 -8.96 -8.64 10.24
C SER A 57 -8.33 -9.28 9.00
N ALA A 58 -8.82 -10.48 8.65
CA ALA A 58 -8.49 -11.17 7.40
C ALA A 58 -9.79 -11.70 6.78
N HIS A 59 -10.20 -11.18 5.62
CA HIS A 59 -11.46 -11.58 4.98
C HIS A 59 -11.51 -11.25 3.48
N ARG A 60 -12.53 -11.78 2.80
CA ARG A 60 -12.92 -11.33 1.47
C ARG A 60 -13.37 -9.87 1.53
N HIS A 61 -12.65 -8.98 0.86
CA HIS A 61 -12.98 -7.57 0.79
C HIS A 61 -13.44 -7.20 -0.62
N PHE A 62 -14.56 -6.46 -0.69
CA PHE A 62 -15.18 -6.01 -1.93
C PHE A 62 -15.13 -4.50 -2.12
N GLY A 63 -14.40 -3.79 -1.26
CA GLY A 63 -14.25 -2.33 -1.30
C GLY A 63 -13.03 -1.82 -2.07
N GLU A 64 -12.18 -2.71 -2.59
CA GLU A 64 -10.99 -2.34 -3.39
C GLU A 64 -11.36 -2.07 -4.86
N GLU A 65 -10.37 -1.72 -5.69
CA GLU A 65 -10.60 -1.43 -7.11
C GLU A 65 -11.21 -2.64 -7.85
N PRO A 66 -12.05 -2.38 -8.86
CA PRO A 66 -12.68 -3.44 -9.63
C PRO A 66 -11.72 -4.55 -10.11
N PRO A 67 -10.49 -4.25 -10.58
CA PRO A 67 -9.54 -5.29 -10.98
C PRO A 67 -9.02 -6.18 -9.86
N LEU A 68 -9.08 -5.76 -8.60
CA LEU A 68 -8.68 -6.57 -7.45
C LEU A 68 -9.83 -7.43 -6.91
N VAL A 69 -11.04 -6.86 -6.88
CA VAL A 69 -12.20 -7.49 -6.26
C VAL A 69 -12.82 -8.56 -7.15
N GLY A 70 -13.01 -8.27 -8.44
CA GLY A 70 -13.66 -9.20 -9.36
C GLY A 70 -14.97 -9.77 -8.80
N ILE A 71 -15.15 -11.08 -8.98
CA ILE A 71 -16.35 -11.81 -8.50
C ILE A 71 -16.18 -12.35 -7.07
N PHE A 72 -14.96 -12.71 -6.66
CA PHE A 72 -14.71 -13.49 -5.44
C PHE A 72 -14.05 -12.69 -4.30
N GLY A 73 -13.77 -11.41 -4.55
CA GLY A 73 -13.15 -10.51 -3.58
C GLY A 73 -11.62 -10.52 -3.60
N SER A 74 -11.07 -9.46 -3.05
CA SER A 74 -9.66 -9.34 -2.69
C SER A 74 -9.46 -9.99 -1.32
N GLY A 75 -8.56 -10.96 -1.20
CA GLY A 75 -8.30 -11.62 0.08
C GLY A 75 -7.47 -10.69 0.96
N THR A 76 -8.11 -9.91 1.82
CA THR A 76 -7.46 -8.75 2.43
C THR A 76 -7.09 -9.03 3.87
N ILE A 77 -5.83 -8.74 4.20
CA ILE A 77 -5.28 -8.81 5.56
C ILE A 77 -4.95 -7.39 5.99
N PHE A 78 -5.72 -6.88 6.95
CA PHE A 78 -5.53 -5.54 7.51
C PHE A 78 -4.54 -5.60 8.68
N PHE A 79 -3.33 -5.08 8.46
CA PHE A 79 -2.39 -4.87 9.55
C PHE A 79 -2.78 -3.63 10.35
N THR A 80 -2.53 -3.69 11.66
CA THR A 80 -2.69 -2.54 12.55
C THR A 80 -1.46 -1.66 12.48
N ASN A 81 -1.53 -0.46 13.09
CA ASN A 81 -0.44 0.51 13.12
C ASN A 81 -0.08 1.07 11.73
N CYS A 82 0.74 2.12 11.67
CA CYS A 82 1.12 2.76 10.41
C CYS A 82 2.41 3.58 10.57
N ASN A 83 3.22 3.64 9.52
CA ASN A 83 4.43 4.48 9.45
C ASN A 83 4.13 5.96 9.13
N LEU A 84 2.85 6.32 8.97
CA LEU A 84 2.34 7.69 8.80
C LEU A 84 1.38 8.03 9.94
N ASP A 85 1.24 9.32 10.25
CA ASP A 85 0.38 9.86 11.31
C ASP A 85 -0.72 10.77 10.72
N CYS A 86 -1.48 10.21 9.78
CA CYS A 86 -2.51 10.91 9.02
C CYS A 86 -3.62 11.48 9.91
N LYS A 87 -3.76 12.80 9.98
CA LYS A 87 -4.75 13.50 10.84
C LYS A 87 -6.20 13.34 10.41
N TYR A 88 -6.45 12.75 9.24
CA TYR A 88 -7.77 12.44 8.68
C TYR A 88 -7.93 10.94 8.38
N CYS A 89 -7.13 10.08 9.02
CA CYS A 89 -7.16 8.64 8.76
C CYS A 89 -8.58 8.06 8.96
N GLN A 90 -9.11 7.43 7.91
CA GLN A 90 -10.41 6.77 7.97
C GLN A 90 -10.35 5.44 8.73
N ASN A 91 -9.16 4.85 8.81
CA ASN A 91 -8.85 3.60 9.52
C ASN A 91 -8.07 3.88 10.82
N TYR A 92 -8.34 5.02 11.49
CA TYR A 92 -7.55 5.46 12.65
C TYR A 92 -7.63 4.48 13.84
N ASP A 93 -8.72 3.72 13.94
CA ASP A 93 -8.95 2.67 14.91
C ASP A 93 -7.88 1.58 14.80
N ILE A 94 -7.58 1.12 13.58
CA ILE A 94 -6.54 0.10 13.36
C ILE A 94 -5.16 0.71 13.21
N SER A 95 -5.01 1.83 12.48
CA SER A 95 -3.71 2.44 12.16
C SER A 95 -3.14 3.29 13.28
N HIS A 96 -3.97 3.85 14.17
CA HIS A 96 -3.51 4.73 15.25
C HIS A 96 -3.88 4.26 16.66
N GLN A 97 -4.94 3.48 16.84
CA GLN A 97 -5.27 2.85 18.13
C GLN A 97 -4.78 1.39 18.22
N GLY A 98 -4.24 0.84 17.12
CA GLY A 98 -3.62 -0.48 17.11
C GLY A 98 -4.60 -1.61 17.40
N ILE A 99 -5.88 -1.47 17.04
CA ILE A 99 -6.92 -2.48 17.32
C ILE A 99 -6.71 -3.70 16.42
N GLY A 100 -6.30 -4.81 17.05
CA GLY A 100 -6.08 -6.11 16.40
C GLY A 100 -5.36 -7.07 17.35
N VAL A 101 -4.99 -8.24 16.82
CA VAL A 101 -4.33 -9.31 17.58
C VAL A 101 -2.95 -9.59 17.01
N GLU A 102 -1.98 -9.82 17.89
CA GLU A 102 -0.68 -10.33 17.47
C GLU A 102 -0.84 -11.77 17.00
N VAL A 103 -0.16 -12.10 15.91
CA VAL A 103 -0.23 -13.42 15.28
C VAL A 103 1.17 -13.93 15.00
N SER A 104 1.33 -15.25 14.94
CA SER A 104 2.59 -15.85 14.49
C SER A 104 2.73 -15.75 12.98
N VAL A 105 3.94 -15.99 12.48
CA VAL A 105 4.21 -16.12 11.04
C VAL A 105 3.43 -17.30 10.45
N GLN A 106 3.25 -18.38 11.22
CA GLN A 106 2.47 -19.54 10.83
C GLN A 106 0.99 -19.19 10.67
N ASP A 107 0.41 -18.47 11.63
CA ASP A 107 -0.98 -18.00 11.55
C ASP A 107 -1.18 -17.08 10.34
N LEU A 108 -0.23 -16.18 10.08
CA LEU A 108 -0.29 -15.28 8.92
C LEU A 108 -0.24 -16.08 7.60
N ALA A 109 0.59 -17.12 7.51
CA ALA A 109 0.63 -18.01 6.35
C ALA A 109 -0.69 -18.77 6.16
N GLU A 110 -1.31 -19.22 7.25
CA GLU A 110 -2.61 -19.90 7.23
C GLU A 110 -3.72 -18.96 6.77
N MET A 111 -3.72 -17.69 7.21
CA MET A 111 -4.65 -16.67 6.70
C MET A 111 -4.54 -16.50 5.18
N MET A 112 -3.32 -16.47 4.62
CA MET A 112 -3.13 -16.39 3.16
C MET A 112 -3.74 -17.60 2.44
N LEU A 113 -3.50 -18.80 2.96
CA LEU A 113 -4.03 -20.04 2.37
C LEU A 113 -5.55 -20.12 2.47
N ASP A 114 -6.13 -19.73 3.61
CA ASP A 114 -7.58 -19.71 3.81
C ASP A 114 -8.27 -18.76 2.84
N LEU A 115 -7.70 -17.56 2.65
CA LEU A 115 -8.20 -16.59 1.67
C LEU A 115 -8.14 -17.13 0.23
N GLN A 116 -7.06 -17.83 -0.12
CA GLN A 116 -6.99 -18.55 -1.39
C GLN A 116 -8.06 -19.66 -1.50
N ASN A 117 -8.23 -20.48 -0.46
CA ASN A 117 -9.15 -21.62 -0.47
C ASN A 117 -10.62 -21.19 -0.59
N VAL A 118 -10.98 -20.00 -0.11
CA VAL A 118 -12.32 -19.41 -0.32
C VAL A 118 -12.45 -18.71 -1.68
N GLY A 119 -11.43 -18.76 -2.54
CA GLY A 119 -11.45 -18.33 -3.93
C GLY A 119 -11.05 -16.88 -4.18
N CYS A 120 -10.41 -16.19 -3.24
CA CYS A 120 -9.98 -14.81 -3.43
C CYS A 120 -9.03 -14.68 -4.63
N HIS A 121 -9.08 -13.54 -5.32
CA HIS A 121 -8.25 -13.33 -6.52
C HIS A 121 -6.79 -13.02 -6.21
N ASN A 122 -6.50 -12.56 -5.00
CA ASN A 122 -5.18 -12.13 -4.53
C ASN A 122 -5.14 -12.15 -2.99
N ILE A 123 -3.94 -12.02 -2.44
CA ILE A 123 -3.70 -11.65 -1.05
C ILE A 123 -3.31 -10.18 -0.99
N ASN A 124 -4.18 -9.34 -0.45
CA ASN A 124 -3.99 -7.91 -0.30
C ASN A 124 -3.55 -7.56 1.11
N LEU A 125 -2.30 -7.13 1.21
CA LEU A 125 -1.62 -6.80 2.44
C LEU A 125 -1.75 -5.29 2.66
N VAL A 126 -2.58 -4.88 3.63
CA VAL A 126 -2.92 -3.46 3.85
C VAL A 126 -2.12 -2.89 5.02
N THR A 127 -1.36 -1.81 4.74
CA THR A 127 -0.34 -1.22 5.63
C THR A 127 0.77 -2.21 6.04
N PRO A 128 1.40 -2.92 5.09
CA PRO A 128 2.33 -4.02 5.38
C PRO A 128 3.72 -3.57 5.83
N THR A 129 4.07 -2.29 5.63
CA THR A 129 5.45 -1.76 5.65
C THR A 129 6.31 -2.19 6.84
N HIS A 130 5.73 -2.20 8.04
CA HIS A 130 6.45 -2.47 9.27
C HIS A 130 6.47 -3.97 9.65
N PHE A 131 5.81 -4.82 8.85
CA PHE A 131 5.81 -6.28 8.99
C PHE A 131 6.34 -7.00 7.75
N VAL A 132 7.04 -6.28 6.86
CA VAL A 132 7.60 -6.85 5.62
C VAL A 132 8.44 -8.12 5.86
N PRO A 133 9.39 -8.17 6.83
CA PRO A 133 10.18 -9.38 7.07
C PRO A 133 9.30 -10.59 7.41
N GLN A 134 8.30 -10.40 8.27
CA GLN A 134 7.40 -11.44 8.74
C GLN A 134 6.41 -11.87 7.65
N ILE A 135 5.98 -10.94 6.78
CA ILE A 135 5.16 -11.24 5.60
C ILE A 135 5.95 -12.14 4.64
N VAL A 136 7.23 -11.85 4.39
CA VAL A 136 8.06 -12.69 3.51
C VAL A 136 8.31 -14.06 4.15
N ASP A 137 8.50 -14.14 5.46
CA ASP A 137 8.61 -15.42 6.18
C ASP A 137 7.30 -16.24 6.10
N ALA A 138 6.15 -15.58 6.26
CA ALA A 138 4.85 -16.22 6.11
C ALA A 138 4.60 -16.68 4.66
N LEU A 139 5.05 -15.90 3.68
CA LEU A 139 4.98 -16.28 2.27
C LEU A 139 5.80 -17.53 1.96
N ILE A 140 6.97 -17.70 2.56
CA ILE A 140 7.78 -18.91 2.40
C ILE A 140 6.94 -20.14 2.82
N ILE A 141 6.35 -20.09 4.02
CA ILE A 141 5.50 -21.17 4.54
C ILE A 141 4.27 -21.38 3.65
N ALA A 142 3.58 -20.31 3.26
CA ALA A 142 2.37 -20.39 2.44
C ALA A 142 2.67 -20.94 1.04
N ARG A 143 3.80 -20.54 0.43
CA ARG A 143 4.27 -21.04 -0.86
C ARG A 143 4.53 -22.55 -0.82
N GLU A 144 5.23 -23.04 0.21
CA GLU A 144 5.48 -24.48 0.39
C GLU A 144 4.18 -25.27 0.59
N LYS A 145 3.18 -24.65 1.23
CA LYS A 145 1.84 -25.21 1.43
C LYS A 145 0.88 -25.01 0.24
N GLY A 146 1.33 -24.41 -0.86
CA GLY A 146 0.56 -24.31 -2.10
C GLY A 146 -0.18 -22.99 -2.36
N LEU A 147 0.26 -21.87 -1.79
CA LEU A 147 -0.19 -20.54 -2.22
C LEU A 147 0.22 -20.30 -3.69
N GLN A 148 -0.72 -19.83 -4.50
CA GLN A 148 -0.66 -19.71 -5.97
C GLN A 148 -1.36 -18.45 -6.51
N ILE A 149 -1.88 -17.57 -5.65
CA ILE A 149 -2.51 -16.31 -6.06
C ILE A 149 -1.59 -15.10 -5.83
N PRO A 150 -1.74 -14.01 -6.61
CA PRO A 150 -0.87 -12.83 -6.53
C PRO A 150 -0.87 -12.15 -5.15
N LEU A 151 0.24 -11.50 -4.81
CA LEU A 151 0.33 -10.59 -3.67
C LEU A 151 0.11 -9.13 -4.10
N VAL A 152 -0.72 -8.42 -3.33
CA VAL A 152 -0.96 -6.98 -3.45
C VAL A 152 -0.35 -6.28 -2.23
N TYR A 153 0.49 -5.27 -2.48
CA TYR A 153 1.10 -4.43 -1.45
C TYR A 153 0.38 -3.08 -1.39
N ASN A 154 -0.59 -2.94 -0.48
CA ASN A 154 -1.43 -1.76 -0.33
C ASN A 154 -0.90 -0.85 0.78
N CYS A 155 -0.37 0.31 0.40
CA CYS A 155 0.46 1.13 1.28
C CYS A 155 0.22 2.64 1.10
N GLY A 156 0.73 3.43 2.05
CA GLY A 156 0.65 4.89 1.99
C GLY A 156 1.66 5.57 1.06
N GLY A 157 2.44 4.80 0.30
CA GLY A 157 3.49 5.28 -0.61
C GLY A 157 4.79 5.74 0.07
N TYR A 158 4.83 5.85 1.40
CA TYR A 158 6.02 6.26 2.16
C TYR A 158 6.90 5.05 2.48
N GLU A 159 7.50 4.48 1.45
CA GLU A 159 8.24 3.22 1.51
C GLU A 159 9.75 3.42 1.31
N SER A 160 10.58 2.59 1.95
CA SER A 160 12.02 2.60 1.73
C SER A 160 12.34 1.90 0.39
N VAL A 161 13.09 2.57 -0.49
CA VAL A 161 13.55 1.99 -1.76
C VAL A 161 14.43 0.77 -1.53
N GLU A 162 15.19 0.73 -0.43
CA GLU A 162 15.96 -0.47 -0.05
C GLU A 162 15.05 -1.65 0.23
N THR A 163 14.02 -1.47 1.06
CA THR A 163 13.03 -2.51 1.37
C THR A 163 12.32 -2.96 0.09
N LEU A 164 11.92 -2.02 -0.77
CA LEU A 164 11.29 -2.33 -2.05
C LEU A 164 12.20 -3.18 -2.95
N LYS A 165 13.50 -2.90 -3.03
CA LYS A 165 14.44 -3.71 -3.83
C LYS A 165 14.52 -5.16 -3.35
N LEU A 166 14.41 -5.41 -2.05
CA LEU A 166 14.34 -6.77 -1.50
C LEU A 166 13.03 -7.48 -1.88
N LEU A 167 11.95 -6.72 -2.12
CA LEU A 167 10.64 -7.20 -2.55
C LEU A 167 10.50 -7.43 -4.06
N ASP A 168 11.54 -7.14 -4.87
CA ASP A 168 11.46 -7.32 -6.33
C ASP A 168 11.10 -8.76 -6.70
N LYS A 169 10.05 -8.93 -7.51
CA LYS A 169 9.40 -10.21 -7.88
C LYS A 169 8.69 -10.97 -6.75
N ILE A 170 8.70 -10.47 -5.51
CA ILE A 170 7.90 -11.01 -4.40
C ILE A 170 6.46 -10.50 -4.50
N ILE A 171 6.32 -9.19 -4.74
CA ILE A 171 5.03 -8.52 -4.91
C ILE A 171 4.68 -8.48 -6.40
N ASP A 172 3.45 -8.89 -6.72
CA ASP A 172 2.94 -8.86 -8.10
C ASP A 172 2.26 -7.52 -8.42
N ILE A 173 1.54 -6.96 -7.44
CA ILE A 173 0.75 -5.75 -7.59
C ILE A 173 1.08 -4.76 -6.47
N TYR A 174 1.48 -3.56 -6.84
CA TYR A 174 1.64 -2.47 -5.88
C TYR A 174 0.41 -1.56 -5.91
N MET A 175 0.00 -1.09 -4.73
CA MET A 175 -1.11 -0.16 -4.58
C MET A 175 -0.77 0.98 -3.60
N PRO A 176 0.06 1.96 -4.00
CA PRO A 176 0.38 3.12 -3.18
C PRO A 176 -0.72 4.20 -3.24
N ASP A 177 -1.06 4.75 -2.08
CA ASP A 177 -1.72 6.05 -1.97
C ASP A 177 -0.68 7.17 -2.12
N ILE A 178 -0.74 7.98 -3.18
CA ILE A 178 0.00 9.25 -3.24
C ILE A 178 -0.86 10.34 -2.59
N LYS A 179 -0.54 10.70 -1.36
CA LYS A 179 -1.38 11.58 -0.52
C LYS A 179 -1.19 13.06 -0.80
N TYR A 180 0.04 13.49 -1.10
CA TYR A 180 0.38 14.91 -1.30
C TYR A 180 1.48 15.10 -2.34
N SER A 181 1.51 16.29 -2.92
CA SER A 181 2.66 16.81 -3.69
C SER A 181 3.49 17.90 -2.97
N SER A 182 3.34 17.98 -1.64
CA SER A 182 4.01 18.95 -0.74
C SER A 182 4.47 18.30 0.56
N ASN A 183 5.75 18.47 0.89
CA ASN A 183 6.35 18.08 2.17
C ASN A 183 5.79 18.86 3.37
N GLU A 184 5.42 20.13 3.16
CA GLU A 184 4.81 20.95 4.21
C GLU A 184 3.45 20.37 4.63
N ASN A 185 2.62 20.01 3.65
CA ASN A 185 1.31 19.38 3.91
C ASN A 185 1.50 17.98 4.51
N ALA A 186 2.47 17.20 4.02
CA ALA A 186 2.76 15.90 4.58
C ALA A 186 3.22 15.97 6.05
N LEU A 187 4.05 16.95 6.40
CA LEU A 187 4.47 17.16 7.79
C LEU A 187 3.28 17.54 8.65
N LYS A 188 2.48 18.51 8.19
CA LYS A 188 1.33 19.03 8.94
C LYS A 188 0.22 18.00 9.14
N TYR A 189 -0.07 17.19 8.12
CA TYR A 189 -1.24 16.31 8.09
C TYR A 189 -0.92 14.82 8.20
N SER A 190 0.35 14.42 8.10
CA SER A 190 0.81 13.02 8.20
C SER A 190 2.08 12.82 9.03
N GLY A 191 2.68 13.88 9.58
CA GLY A 191 3.79 13.80 10.53
C GLY A 191 5.15 13.44 9.96
N VAL A 192 5.34 13.56 8.63
CA VAL A 192 6.60 13.21 7.93
C VAL A 192 7.10 14.37 7.08
N SER A 193 8.41 14.64 7.09
CA SER A 193 8.99 15.88 6.56
C SER A 193 9.36 15.87 5.07
N ASP A 194 9.43 14.71 4.45
CA ASP A 194 10.02 14.49 3.12
C ASP A 194 9.17 13.55 2.24
N TYR A 195 7.89 13.39 2.58
CA TYR A 195 6.96 12.48 1.91
C TYR A 195 6.96 12.60 0.39
N TRP A 196 6.92 13.81 -0.17
CA TRP A 196 6.82 14.02 -1.61
C TRP A 196 8.10 13.57 -2.34
N ASP A 197 9.26 13.67 -1.68
CA ASP A 197 10.51 13.21 -2.27
C ASP A 197 10.59 11.69 -2.20
N VAL A 198 10.26 11.12 -1.05
CA VAL A 198 10.24 9.67 -0.81
C VAL A 198 9.22 8.96 -1.70
N VAL A 199 7.97 9.41 -1.75
CA VAL A 199 6.89 8.73 -2.48
C VAL A 199 7.18 8.65 -3.98
N ARG A 200 7.82 9.68 -4.54
CA ARG A 200 8.17 9.68 -5.96
C ARG A 200 9.19 8.59 -6.28
N GLU A 201 10.23 8.46 -5.47
CA GLU A 201 11.25 7.44 -5.68
C GLU A 201 10.73 6.04 -5.36
N ALA A 202 9.89 5.89 -4.33
CA ALA A 202 9.22 4.64 -4.01
C ALA A 202 8.31 4.17 -5.15
N VAL A 203 7.46 5.05 -5.70
CA VAL A 203 6.54 4.69 -6.78
C VAL A 203 7.27 4.38 -8.08
N LYS A 204 8.37 5.08 -8.38
CA LYS A 204 9.26 4.73 -9.51
C LYS A 204 9.85 3.33 -9.35
N GLU A 205 10.31 2.98 -8.15
CA GLU A 205 10.84 1.64 -7.88
C GLU A 205 9.74 0.57 -7.98
N MET A 206 8.54 0.83 -7.43
CA MET A 206 7.39 -0.07 -7.59
C MET A 206 7.07 -0.28 -9.08
N HIS A 207 6.96 0.79 -9.88
CA HIS A 207 6.70 0.71 -11.31
C HIS A 207 7.80 -0.03 -12.06
N ARG A 208 9.08 0.22 -11.75
CA ARG A 208 10.21 -0.52 -12.33
C ARG A 208 10.06 -2.03 -12.15
N GLN A 209 9.56 -2.47 -10.99
CA GLN A 209 9.41 -3.89 -10.69
C GLN A 209 8.24 -4.52 -11.45
N VAL A 210 7.07 -3.88 -11.44
CA VAL A 210 5.82 -4.53 -11.91
C VAL A 210 5.24 -3.98 -13.21
N GLY A 211 5.66 -2.79 -13.64
CA GLY A 211 5.16 -2.08 -14.81
C GLY A 211 3.72 -1.59 -14.67
N ASP A 212 3.13 -1.22 -15.81
CA ASP A 212 1.72 -0.83 -15.89
C ASP A 212 0.79 -2.03 -15.61
N LEU A 213 -0.39 -1.73 -15.06
CA LEU A 213 -1.35 -2.75 -14.65
C LEU A 213 -1.76 -3.67 -15.81
N VAL A 214 -1.48 -4.96 -15.66
CA VAL A 214 -1.93 -6.03 -16.54
C VAL A 214 -3.19 -6.68 -15.99
N ILE A 215 -4.27 -6.57 -16.75
CA ILE A 215 -5.59 -7.13 -16.42
C ILE A 215 -5.88 -8.28 -17.39
N ASN A 216 -6.40 -9.40 -16.89
CA ASN A 216 -6.78 -10.53 -17.72
C ASN A 216 -8.14 -10.32 -18.42
N TYR A 217 -8.55 -11.26 -19.27
CA TYR A 217 -9.82 -11.21 -20.00
C TYR A 217 -11.09 -11.21 -19.11
N LEU A 218 -10.95 -11.54 -17.82
CA LEU A 218 -12.03 -11.50 -16.82
C LEU A 218 -12.08 -10.16 -16.07
N GLY A 219 -11.24 -9.19 -16.43
CA GLY A 219 -11.14 -7.91 -15.72
C GLY A 219 -10.33 -7.99 -14.42
N ILE A 220 -9.60 -9.07 -14.16
CA ILE A 220 -8.84 -9.28 -12.92
C ILE A 220 -7.36 -8.91 -13.10
N ALA A 221 -6.83 -8.09 -12.21
CA ALA A 221 -5.42 -7.71 -12.16
C ALA A 221 -4.53 -8.94 -11.92
N ARG A 222 -3.40 -9.00 -12.62
CA ARG A 222 -2.43 -10.08 -12.49
C ARG A 222 -1.07 -9.61 -12.03
N ARG A 223 -0.65 -8.42 -12.49
CA ARG A 223 0.62 -7.79 -12.16
C ARG A 223 0.51 -6.30 -12.48
N GLY A 224 1.26 -5.45 -11.78
CA GLY A 224 1.45 -4.05 -12.17
C GLY A 224 1.04 -3.07 -11.07
N LEU A 225 1.05 -1.78 -11.41
CA LEU A 225 0.86 -0.71 -10.46
C LEU A 225 -0.56 -0.10 -10.52
N ILE A 226 -1.21 0.00 -9.36
CA ILE A 226 -2.49 0.72 -9.14
C ILE A 226 -2.21 1.92 -8.24
N ILE A 227 -2.24 3.13 -8.78
CA ILE A 227 -1.95 4.33 -7.98
C ILE A 227 -3.25 4.91 -7.44
N ARG A 228 -3.34 5.13 -6.14
CA ARG A 228 -4.46 5.83 -5.50
C ARG A 228 -4.12 7.28 -5.23
N HIS A 229 -5.08 8.16 -5.46
CA HIS A 229 -4.96 9.57 -5.12
C HIS A 229 -6.26 10.11 -4.53
N LEU A 230 -6.27 10.37 -3.23
CA LEU A 230 -7.42 10.95 -2.53
C LEU A 230 -7.46 12.46 -2.74
N VAL A 231 -8.53 12.96 -3.36
CA VAL A 231 -8.75 14.40 -3.47
C VAL A 231 -9.10 14.95 -2.08
N LEU A 232 -8.37 15.98 -1.65
CA LEU A 232 -8.56 16.66 -0.37
C LEU A 232 -9.18 18.04 -0.58
N PRO A 233 -9.96 18.56 0.39
CA PRO A 233 -10.54 19.89 0.30
C PRO A 233 -9.45 20.96 0.17
N ASN A 234 -9.76 22.05 -0.52
CA ASN A 234 -8.87 23.21 -0.71
C ASN A 234 -7.55 22.87 -1.43
N ASP A 235 -7.55 21.83 -2.28
CA ASP A 235 -6.36 21.35 -3.01
C ASP A 235 -5.16 21.02 -2.10
N ILE A 236 -5.42 20.60 -0.85
CA ILE A 236 -4.37 20.23 0.11
C ILE A 236 -3.48 19.10 -0.42
N ALA A 237 -4.06 18.18 -1.20
CA ALA A 237 -3.31 17.10 -1.84
C ALA A 237 -2.36 17.60 -2.94
N GLY A 238 -2.61 18.79 -3.51
CA GLY A 238 -1.91 19.31 -4.68
C GLY A 238 -2.07 18.35 -5.86
N SER A 239 -3.31 18.01 -6.19
CA SER A 239 -3.66 16.85 -7.03
C SER A 239 -3.11 16.95 -8.45
N LYS A 240 -3.09 18.16 -9.02
CA LYS A 240 -2.57 18.37 -10.38
C LYS A 240 -1.10 17.95 -10.50
N LYS A 241 -0.28 18.35 -9.55
CA LYS A 241 1.15 18.02 -9.52
C LYS A 241 1.39 16.52 -9.29
N VAL A 242 0.53 15.85 -8.50
CA VAL A 242 0.54 14.37 -8.39
C VAL A 242 0.26 13.73 -9.75
N LEU A 243 -0.78 14.17 -10.46
CA LEU A 243 -1.15 13.62 -11.76
C LEU A 243 -0.07 13.88 -12.83
N GLU A 244 0.55 15.05 -12.82
CA GLU A 244 1.69 15.34 -13.71
C GLU A 244 2.87 14.42 -13.47
N PHE A 245 3.20 14.16 -12.20
CA PHE A 245 4.24 13.20 -11.83
C PHE A 245 3.93 11.81 -12.39
N ILE A 246 2.71 11.32 -12.17
CA ILE A 246 2.28 10.01 -12.67
C ILE A 246 2.40 9.94 -14.20
N ALA A 247 1.85 10.93 -14.91
CA ALA A 247 1.82 10.93 -16.37
C ALA A 247 3.22 11.07 -17.00
N LYS A 248 4.10 11.89 -16.42
CA LYS A 248 5.41 12.24 -17.01
C LYS A 248 6.55 11.35 -16.55
N GLU A 249 6.52 10.87 -15.30
CA GLU A 249 7.64 10.15 -14.68
C GLU A 249 7.36 8.67 -14.42
N ILE A 250 6.08 8.24 -14.40
CA ILE A 250 5.70 6.85 -14.21
C ILE A 250 5.26 6.22 -15.54
N SER A 251 4.05 6.55 -16.01
CA SER A 251 3.53 6.10 -17.29
C SER A 251 2.22 6.82 -17.61
N ILE A 252 2.01 7.18 -18.88
CA ILE A 252 0.72 7.66 -19.36
C ILE A 252 -0.38 6.58 -19.31
N ASP A 253 0.03 5.32 -19.30
CA ASP A 253 -0.82 4.14 -19.19
C ASP A 253 -1.00 3.69 -17.73
N SER A 254 -0.62 4.50 -16.74
CA SER A 254 -0.81 4.19 -15.31
C SER A 254 -2.30 4.02 -14.99
N TYR A 255 -2.65 3.00 -14.20
CA TYR A 255 -3.98 2.89 -13.61
C TYR A 255 -4.06 3.79 -12.38
N VAL A 256 -4.86 4.86 -12.43
CA VAL A 256 -4.98 5.85 -11.36
C VAL A 256 -6.40 5.86 -10.81
N ASN A 257 -6.59 5.46 -9.56
CA ASN A 257 -7.85 5.64 -8.85
C ASN A 257 -7.87 7.03 -8.21
N ILE A 258 -8.55 7.98 -8.86
CA ILE A 258 -8.79 9.33 -8.32
C ILE A 258 -10.04 9.26 -7.43
N MET A 259 -9.81 9.41 -6.13
CA MET A 259 -10.78 9.08 -5.10
C MET A 259 -11.51 10.33 -4.59
N ASP A 260 -12.84 10.28 -4.57
CA ASP A 260 -13.73 11.32 -4.03
C ASP A 260 -14.22 11.03 -2.59
N GLN A 261 -13.77 9.91 -2.01
CA GLN A 261 -14.33 9.34 -0.78
C GLN A 261 -13.79 10.00 0.52
N TYR A 262 -13.21 11.20 0.43
CA TYR A 262 -12.68 11.90 1.60
C TYR A 262 -13.77 12.15 2.64
N ARG A 263 -13.47 11.80 3.90
CA ARG A 263 -14.31 12.11 5.06
C ARG A 263 -13.46 12.72 6.18
N PRO A 264 -13.92 13.80 6.84
CA PRO A 264 -13.19 14.41 7.95
C PRO A 264 -13.32 13.54 9.21
N LEU A 265 -12.47 12.53 9.32
CA LEU A 265 -12.40 11.61 10.47
C LEU A 265 -11.15 11.86 11.34
N TYR A 266 -11.05 11.12 12.45
CA TYR A 266 -9.95 11.19 13.40
C TYR A 266 -9.73 12.59 13.99
N LEU A 267 -8.68 13.30 13.58
CA LEU A 267 -8.30 14.63 14.07
C LEU A 267 -8.58 15.73 13.05
N ALA A 268 -9.27 15.44 11.94
CA ALA A 268 -9.56 16.41 10.90
C ALA A 268 -10.32 17.63 11.43
N ASN A 269 -11.14 17.46 12.47
CA ASN A 269 -11.86 18.55 13.13
C ASN A 269 -10.95 19.62 13.77
N ARG A 270 -9.67 19.31 14.01
CA ARG A 270 -8.67 20.27 14.50
C ARG A 270 -8.07 21.15 13.39
N TYR A 271 -8.38 20.85 12.13
CA TYR A 271 -7.86 21.53 10.96
C TYR A 271 -9.05 22.06 10.13
N PRO A 272 -9.46 23.33 10.30
CA PRO A 272 -10.64 23.88 9.63
C PRO A 272 -10.66 23.66 8.11
N GLU A 273 -9.49 23.67 7.47
CA GLU A 273 -9.29 23.43 6.05
C GLU A 273 -9.51 21.97 5.62
N LEU A 274 -9.42 21.01 6.53
CA LEU A 274 -9.72 19.59 6.30
C LEU A 274 -11.11 19.19 6.81
N ASN A 275 -11.74 19.98 7.67
CA ASN A 275 -12.98 19.61 8.37
C ASN A 275 -14.26 19.74 7.51
N ARG A 276 -14.22 19.28 6.25
CA ARG A 276 -15.38 19.21 5.35
C ARG A 276 -15.16 18.16 4.26
N HIS A 277 -16.23 17.64 3.69
CA HIS A 277 -16.13 16.88 2.44
C HIS A 277 -15.64 17.76 1.28
N ILE A 278 -15.09 17.11 0.25
CA ILE A 278 -14.81 17.77 -1.01
C ILE A 278 -16.11 18.13 -1.73
N THR A 279 -16.07 19.17 -2.54
CA THR A 279 -17.16 19.54 -3.43
C THR A 279 -17.07 18.76 -4.74
N LYS A 280 -18.19 18.60 -5.44
CA LYS A 280 -18.19 18.03 -6.80
C LYS A 280 -17.27 18.82 -7.74
N LYS A 281 -17.17 20.14 -7.56
CA LYS A 281 -16.28 20.99 -8.35
C LYS A 281 -14.82 20.62 -8.17
N GLU A 282 -14.35 20.48 -6.92
CA GLU A 282 -12.97 20.08 -6.62
C GLU A 282 -12.63 18.72 -7.24
N TYR A 283 -13.52 17.74 -7.12
CA TYR A 283 -13.32 16.43 -7.73
C TYR A 283 -13.26 16.50 -9.27
N MET A 284 -14.24 17.16 -9.90
CA MET A 284 -14.30 17.28 -11.36
C MET A 284 -13.11 18.06 -11.94
N GLU A 285 -12.57 19.04 -11.23
CA GLU A 285 -11.35 19.75 -11.64
C GLU A 285 -10.15 18.81 -11.75
N VAL A 286 -10.00 17.86 -10.83
CA VAL A 286 -8.93 16.86 -10.85
C VAL A 286 -9.14 15.85 -11.97
N ILE A 287 -10.36 15.33 -12.15
CA ILE A 287 -10.71 14.40 -13.24
C ILE A 287 -10.45 15.03 -14.61
N ASN A 288 -10.94 16.25 -14.84
CA ASN A 288 -10.76 16.94 -16.12
C ASN A 288 -9.28 17.22 -16.41
N TYR A 289 -8.50 17.55 -15.38
CA TYR A 289 -7.07 17.74 -15.53
C TYR A 289 -6.35 16.44 -15.88
N ALA A 290 -6.68 15.32 -15.22
CA ALA A 290 -6.14 14.00 -15.55
C ALA A 290 -6.37 13.65 -17.03
N ARG A 291 -7.59 13.88 -17.53
CA ARG A 291 -7.93 13.70 -18.96
C ARG A 291 -7.12 14.63 -19.87
N GLN A 292 -7.00 15.90 -19.50
CA GLN A 292 -6.27 16.90 -20.28
C GLN A 292 -4.79 16.53 -20.49
N ILE A 293 -4.15 15.93 -19.49
CA ILE A 293 -2.75 15.51 -19.56
C ILE A 293 -2.57 14.10 -20.14
N GLY A 294 -3.66 13.42 -20.51
CA GLY A 294 -3.66 12.14 -21.23
C GLY A 294 -3.79 10.88 -20.38
N LEU A 295 -3.97 10.99 -19.06
CA LEU A 295 -4.29 9.82 -18.23
C LEU A 295 -5.70 9.33 -18.58
N HIS A 296 -5.90 8.01 -18.58
CA HIS A 296 -7.11 7.42 -19.13
C HIS A 296 -7.54 6.08 -18.49
N ARG A 297 -6.97 5.69 -17.34
CA ARG A 297 -7.31 4.42 -16.67
C ARG A 297 -7.58 4.66 -15.19
N GLY A 298 -8.59 3.96 -14.65
CA GLY A 298 -8.89 3.92 -13.21
C GLY A 298 -9.84 4.98 -12.68
N PHE A 299 -10.32 5.88 -13.53
CA PHE A 299 -11.37 6.86 -13.22
C PHE A 299 -12.36 6.94 -14.38
N GLU A 300 -13.60 7.35 -14.11
CA GLU A 300 -14.65 7.40 -15.14
C GLU A 300 -14.21 8.32 -16.28
N ILE A 301 -14.22 7.79 -17.50
CA ILE A 301 -14.17 8.54 -18.75
C ILE A 301 -15.59 8.45 -19.30
N GLU A 302 -16.40 9.45 -19.01
CA GLU A 302 -17.61 9.72 -19.80
C GLU A 302 -17.20 10.23 -21.18
#